data_AF-A0A4Y4C372-F1
#
_entry.id   AF-A0A4Y4C372-F1
#
_cell.length_a   1.000
_cell.length_b   1.000
_cell.length_c   1.000
_cell.angle_alpha   90.00
_cell.angle_beta   90.00
_cell.angle_gamma   90.00
#
_symmetry.space_group_name_H-M   'P 1'
#
loop_
_entity.id
_entity.type
_entity.pdbx_description
1 polymer ?
#
loop_
_entity_poly.entity_id
_entity_poly.type
_entity_poly.pdbx_seq_one_letter_code
_entity_poly.pdbx_strand_id
1 'polypeptide(L)'
;MTLPEAFTDGTLQVENDRVMISYERVDDLSADFMGMYATEGMDKIRAIAGYDKLPQVESGAVVEDDKSVMAALNIPSSLSNAWLLDTIKDQLKIAAEA
;
A
#
# COMPACT_ATOMS: atom_id res chain seq x y z
N MET A 1 -5.11 -5.08 10.88
CA MET A 1 -3.84 -4.60 10.31
C MET A 1 -2.83 -5.71 10.36
N THR A 2 -2.67 -6.37 9.22
CA THR A 2 -1.81 -7.52 9.01
C THR A 2 -0.90 -7.21 7.82
N LEU A 3 0.38 -7.54 7.93
CA LEU A 3 1.31 -7.50 6.80
C LEU A 3 1.07 -8.71 5.89
N PRO A 4 1.27 -8.61 4.57
CA PRO A 4 1.16 -9.77 3.70
C PRO A 4 2.14 -10.87 4.12
N GLU A 5 1.70 -12.13 4.12
CA GLU A 5 2.45 -13.27 4.65
C GLU A 5 3.83 -13.42 4.01
N ALA A 6 3.92 -13.19 2.70
CA ALA A 6 5.15 -13.26 1.90
C ALA A 6 6.26 -12.30 2.38
N PHE A 7 5.92 -11.24 3.13
CA PHE A 7 6.88 -10.31 3.73
C PHE A 7 7.43 -10.79 5.07
N THR A 8 6.83 -11.82 5.66
CA THR A 8 7.14 -12.30 7.02
C THR A 8 7.65 -13.75 7.06
N ASP A 9 7.37 -14.54 6.03
CA ASP A 9 7.74 -15.96 5.93
C ASP A 9 9.12 -16.22 5.28
N GLY A 10 9.75 -15.18 4.74
CA GLY A 10 11.04 -15.25 4.04
C GLY A 10 10.96 -15.58 2.55
N THR A 11 9.74 -15.61 1.98
CA THR A 11 9.52 -15.83 0.54
C THR A 11 10.02 -14.67 -0.32
N LEU A 12 9.95 -13.44 0.22
CA LEU A 12 10.41 -12.24 -0.46
C LEU A 12 11.82 -11.84 0.00
N GLN A 13 12.71 -11.63 -0.96
CA GLN A 13 14.04 -11.09 -0.69
C GLN A 13 13.96 -9.57 -0.47
N VAL A 14 14.37 -9.13 0.72
CA VAL A 14 14.47 -7.71 1.07
C VAL A 14 15.87 -7.20 0.71
N GLU A 15 15.94 -6.18 -0.16
CA GLU A 15 17.16 -5.49 -0.54
C GLU A 15 16.99 -3.98 -0.31
N ASN A 16 17.89 -3.37 0.46
CA ASN A 16 17.83 -1.95 0.81
C ASN A 16 16.46 -1.52 1.37
N ASP A 17 15.94 -2.31 2.33
CA ASP A 17 14.63 -2.11 2.98
C ASP A 17 13.44 -2.11 2.01
N ARG A 18 13.62 -2.70 0.82
CA ARG A 18 12.60 -2.81 -0.22
C ARG A 18 12.50 -4.23 -0.73
N VAL A 19 11.31 -4.61 -1.17
CA VAL A 19 11.10 -5.83 -1.92
C VAL A 19 10.72 -5.46 -3.34
N MET A 20 11.34 -6.12 -4.32
CA MET A 20 10.90 -6.05 -5.72
C MET A 20 9.91 -7.19 -5.98
N ILE A 21 8.70 -6.84 -6.40
CA ILE A 21 7.65 -7.79 -6.74
C ILE A 21 7.38 -7.69 -8.23
N SER A 22 7.37 -8.83 -8.92
CA SER A 22 7.01 -8.88 -10.35
C SER A 22 5.50 -8.74 -10.51
N TYR A 23 5.03 -8.26 -11.66
CA TYR A 23 3.60 -8.02 -11.87
C TYR A 23 2.75 -9.31 -11.79
N GLU A 24 3.34 -10.46 -12.10
CA GLU A 24 2.69 -11.78 -11.98
C GLU A 24 2.45 -12.18 -10.53
N ARG A 25 3.09 -11.50 -9.57
CA ARG A 25 2.99 -11.72 -8.13
C ARG A 25 2.24 -10.59 -7.44
N VAL A 26 1.36 -9.87 -8.15
CA VAL A 26 0.60 -8.75 -7.60
C VAL A 26 -0.18 -9.13 -6.34
N ASP A 27 -0.67 -10.37 -6.25
CA ASP A 27 -1.41 -10.89 -5.08
C ASP A 27 -0.59 -10.89 -3.79
N ASP A 28 0.75 -10.90 -3.88
CA ASP A 28 1.65 -10.79 -2.71
C ASP A 28 1.55 -9.41 -2.03
N LEU A 29 0.90 -8.43 -2.67
CA LEU A 29 0.59 -7.11 -2.11
C LEU A 29 -0.71 -7.09 -1.28
N SER A 30 -1.40 -8.22 -1.11
CA SER A 30 -2.66 -8.27 -0.37
C SER A 30 -2.48 -7.83 1.09
N ALA A 31 -3.20 -6.79 1.50
CA ALA A 31 -3.09 -6.19 2.83
C ALA A 31 -4.43 -5.59 3.28
N ASP A 32 -4.54 -5.21 4.56
CA ASP A 32 -5.73 -4.49 5.06
C ASP A 32 -5.75 -3.02 4.60
N PHE A 33 -4.58 -2.42 4.38
CA PHE A 33 -4.41 -1.05 3.91
C PHE A 33 -3.16 -0.92 3.03
N MET A 34 -3.23 -0.10 1.98
CA MET A 34 -2.09 0.19 1.11
C MET A 34 -1.99 1.68 0.76
N GLY A 35 -0.80 2.24 0.90
CA GLY A 35 -0.43 3.49 0.25
C GLY A 35 0.42 3.20 -0.98
N MET A 36 0.08 3.77 -2.13
CA MET A 36 0.84 3.56 -3.36
C MET A 36 0.97 4.83 -4.21
N TYR A 37 2.15 4.98 -4.80
CA TYR A 37 2.44 5.99 -5.79
C TYR A 37 3.25 5.37 -6.93
N ALA A 38 2.94 5.78 -8.16
CA ALA A 38 3.67 5.38 -9.36
C ALA A 38 4.20 6.61 -10.08
N THR A 39 5.52 6.69 -10.26
CA THR A 39 6.17 7.82 -10.94
C THR A 39 5.67 8.01 -12.38
N GLU A 40 5.28 6.92 -13.05
CA GLU A 40 4.75 6.94 -14.42
C GLU A 40 3.22 7.06 -14.48
N GLY A 41 2.56 7.31 -13.34
CA GLY A 41 1.10 7.40 -13.22
C GLY A 41 0.44 6.07 -12.86
N MET A 42 -0.70 6.16 -12.18
CA MET A 42 -1.44 5.02 -11.67
C MET A 42 -2.14 4.18 -12.75
N ASP A 43 -2.38 4.72 -13.93
CA ASP A 43 -3.11 4.00 -14.99
C ASP A 43 -2.40 2.71 -15.42
N LYS A 44 -1.05 2.72 -15.44
CA LYS A 44 -0.27 1.50 -15.74
C LYS A 44 -0.41 0.46 -14.63
N ILE A 45 -0.47 0.90 -13.38
CA ILE A 45 -0.61 0.01 -12.23
C ILE A 45 -2.00 -0.61 -12.21
N ARG A 46 -3.04 0.19 -12.41
CA ARG A 46 -4.44 -0.26 -12.49
C ARG A 46 -4.70 -1.21 -13.66
N ALA A 47 -3.84 -1.19 -14.69
CA ALA A 47 -3.90 -2.12 -15.81
C ALA A 47 -3.21 -3.48 -15.54
N ILE A 48 -2.51 -3.65 -14.42
CA ILE A 48 -1.91 -4.94 -14.04
C ILE A 48 -3.04 -5.92 -13.71
N ALA A 49 -3.03 -7.08 -14.36
CA ALA A 49 -4.02 -8.12 -14.10
C ALA A 49 -3.96 -8.58 -12.63
N GLY A 50 -5.10 -8.52 -11.93
CA GLY A 50 -5.20 -8.89 -10.52
C GLY A 50 -5.10 -7.71 -9.55
N TYR A 51 -4.61 -6.55 -10.00
CA TYR A 51 -4.54 -5.36 -9.14
C TYR A 51 -5.90 -4.93 -8.60
N ASP A 52 -6.93 -4.96 -9.45
CA ASP A 52 -8.31 -4.62 -9.12
C ASP A 52 -8.98 -5.60 -8.15
N LYS A 53 -8.36 -6.77 -7.93
CA LYS A 53 -8.86 -7.84 -7.05
C LYS A 53 -8.16 -7.86 -5.69
N LEU A 54 -7.20 -6.97 -5.46
CA LEU A 54 -6.57 -6.85 -4.15
C LEU A 54 -7.62 -6.40 -3.12
N PRO A 55 -7.69 -7.02 -1.94
CA PRO A 55 -8.76 -6.75 -0.97
C PRO A 55 -8.83 -5.28 -0.55
N GLN A 56 -7.67 -4.62 -0.38
CA GLN A 56 -7.60 -3.19 -0.08
C GLN A 56 -8.01 -2.28 -1.25
N VAL A 57 -7.92 -2.76 -2.48
CA VAL A 57 -8.36 -2.03 -3.68
C VAL A 57 -9.87 -2.17 -3.84
N GLU A 58 -10.40 -3.39 -3.72
CA GLU A 58 -11.85 -3.66 -3.79
C GLU A 58 -12.62 -2.95 -2.67
N SER A 59 -12.09 -2.94 -1.43
CA SER A 59 -12.72 -2.29 -0.28
C SER A 59 -12.58 -0.76 -0.30
N GLY A 60 -11.61 -0.22 -1.05
CA GLY A 60 -11.25 1.20 -0.99
C GLY A 60 -10.36 1.56 0.21
N ALA A 61 -9.81 0.58 0.94
CA ALA A 61 -8.75 0.77 1.95
C ALA A 61 -7.37 1.07 1.31
N VAL A 62 -7.35 1.86 0.24
CA VAL A 62 -6.14 2.22 -0.51
C VAL A 62 -6.07 3.74 -0.70
N VAL A 63 -4.86 4.28 -0.62
CA VAL A 63 -4.57 5.66 -1.04
C VAL A 63 -3.61 5.61 -2.22
N GLU A 64 -4.06 6.11 -3.36
CA GLU A 64 -3.29 6.13 -4.61
C GLU A 64 -2.92 7.57 -5.00
N ASP A 65 -1.71 7.75 -5.54
CA ASP A 65 -1.23 8.99 -6.18
C ASP A 65 -1.17 10.25 -5.28
N ASP A 66 -1.29 10.10 -3.96
CA ASP A 66 -1.04 11.19 -3.02
C ASP A 66 0.43 11.22 -2.59
N LYS A 67 1.21 12.08 -3.24
CA LYS A 67 2.65 12.27 -2.96
C LYS A 67 2.92 12.71 -1.52
N SER A 68 2.04 13.49 -0.92
CA SER A 68 2.21 13.99 0.44
C SER A 68 2.02 12.86 1.45
N VAL A 69 1.01 12.01 1.25
CA VAL A 69 0.79 10.80 2.04
C VAL A 69 1.96 9.84 1.90
N MET A 70 2.45 9.59 0.68
CA MET A 70 3.60 8.69 0.48
C MET A 70 4.89 9.23 1.10
N ALA A 71 5.12 10.54 1.01
CA ALA A 71 6.26 11.16 1.67
C ALA A 71 6.18 11.01 3.20
N ALA A 72 4.99 11.21 3.79
CA ALA A 72 4.77 11.06 5.22
C ALA A 72 4.90 9.60 5.70
N LEU A 73 4.49 8.62 4.89
CA LEU A 73 4.68 7.19 5.16
C LEU A 73 6.16 6.79 5.08
N ASN A 74 6.89 7.28 4.07
CA ASN A 74 8.28 6.89 3.81
C ASN A 74 9.30 7.59 4.73
N ILE A 75 9.04 8.83 5.13
CA ILE A 75 9.92 9.62 6.00
C ILE A 75 9.09 10.22 7.15
N PRO A 76 8.71 9.39 8.14
CA PRO A 76 7.82 9.82 9.21
C PRO A 76 8.50 10.80 10.16
N SER A 77 7.70 11.73 10.69
CA SER A 77 8.06 12.68 11.74
C SER A 77 6.86 12.87 12.66
N SER A 78 7.04 13.40 13.87
CA SER A 78 5.91 13.62 14.79
C SER A 78 4.82 14.51 14.19
N LEU A 79 5.21 15.52 13.39
CA LEU A 79 4.27 16.40 12.71
C LEU A 79 3.55 15.69 11.55
N SER A 80 4.30 15.02 10.68
CA SER A 80 3.71 14.33 9.53
C SER A 80 2.84 13.14 9.95
N ASN A 81 3.15 12.47 11.05
CA ASN A 81 2.34 11.36 11.57
C ASN A 81 0.95 11.83 12.03
N ALA A 82 0.87 12.95 12.76
CA ALA A 82 -0.41 13.48 13.20
C ALA A 82 -1.30 13.87 12.01
N TRP A 83 -0.72 14.57 11.04
CA TRP A 83 -1.41 14.93 9.79
C TRP A 83 -1.80 13.70 8.97
N LEU A 84 -0.88 12.73 8.81
CA LEU A 84 -1.10 11.51 8.05
C LEU A 84 -2.27 10.73 8.63
N LEU A 85 -2.28 10.45 9.93
CA LEU A 85 -3.33 9.68 10.60
C LEU A 85 -4.71 10.33 10.48
N ASP A 86 -4.79 11.67 10.48
CA ASP A 86 -6.04 12.38 10.22
C ASP A 86 -6.45 12.26 8.74
N THR A 87 -5.49 12.36 7.82
CA THR A 87 -5.69 12.31 6.37
C THR A 87 -6.18 10.93 5.89
N ILE A 88 -5.58 9.84 6.37
CA ILE A 88 -5.92 8.47 5.95
C ILE A 88 -6.98 7.82 6.85
N LYS A 89 -7.58 8.59 7.77
CA LYS A 89 -8.47 8.09 8.82
C LYS A 89 -9.62 7.25 8.27
N ASP A 90 -10.21 7.65 7.16
CA ASP A 90 -11.35 6.93 6.59
C ASP A 90 -10.91 5.61 5.95
N GLN A 91 -9.77 5.57 5.25
CA GLN A 91 -9.21 4.30 4.75
C GLN A 91 -8.83 3.35 5.89
N LEU A 92 -8.30 3.87 7.01
CA LEU A 92 -8.01 3.03 8.18
C LEU A 92 -9.27 2.50 8.86
N LYS A 93 -10.42 3.22 8.81
CA LYS A 93 -11.69 2.67 9.28
C LYS A 93 -12.18 1.54 8.39
N ILE A 94 -12.13 1.72 7.07
CA ILE A 94 -12.48 0.67 6.10
C ILE A 94 -11.63 -0.58 6.37
N ALA A 95 -10.32 -0.42 6.51
CA ALA A 95 -9.38 -1.50 6.83
C ALA A 95 -9.65 -2.20 8.16
N ALA A 96 -10.32 -1.54 9.11
CA ALA A 96 -10.66 -2.11 10.41
C ALA A 96 -12.02 -2.84 10.43
N GLU A 97 -12.84 -2.63 9.40
CA GLU A 97 -14.18 -3.20 9.24
C GLU A 97 -14.24 -4.31 8.18
N ALA A 98 -13.20 -4.43 7.34
CA ALA A 98 -12.99 -5.50 6.37
C ALA A 98 -12.62 -6.83 7.04
#